data_AF-A0A176ZXM1-F1
#
_entry.id   AF-A0A176ZXM1-F1
#
_cell.length_a   1.000
_cell.length_b   1.000
_cell.length_c   1.000
_cell.angle_alpha   90.00
_cell.angle_beta   90.00
_cell.angle_gamma   90.00
#
_symmetry.space_group_name_H-M   'P 1'
#
loop_
_entity.id
_entity.type
_entity.pdbx_description
1 polymer ?
#
loop_
_entity_poly.entity_id
_entity_poly.type
_entity_poly.pdbx_seq_one_letter_code
_entity_poly.pdbx_strand_id
1 'polypeptide(L)'
;MRASNQAGNSAVADESTGLETPLITELQPARCTSWQSELTSLTRHNTSLTTELSALLSLRRKRKRRKEQGGGGERDCANCQARTTPEWRRGPSGKRDLCNGCGLRWAKKV
;
A
#
# COMPACT_ATOMS: atom_id res chain seq x y z
N MET A 1 61.59 -12.94 46.52
CA MET A 1 61.91 -11.49 46.50
C MET A 1 62.66 -11.19 45.21
N ARG A 2 62.31 -10.07 44.56
CA ARG A 2 62.73 -9.64 43.21
C ARG A 2 64.22 -9.28 43.11
N ALA A 3 64.81 -9.50 41.93
CA ALA A 3 65.65 -8.55 41.16
C ALA A 3 66.10 -9.27 39.87
N SER A 4 65.59 -8.92 38.68
CA SER A 4 66.12 -7.87 37.79
C SER A 4 67.60 -8.01 37.45
N ASN A 5 67.92 -8.46 36.23
CA ASN A 5 68.53 -7.59 35.22
C ASN A 5 68.64 -8.27 33.86
N GLN A 6 68.06 -7.62 32.87
CA GLN A 6 68.08 -7.97 31.46
C GLN A 6 68.41 -6.66 30.73
N ALA A 7 69.48 -6.64 29.95
CA ALA A 7 69.76 -5.60 28.95
C ALA A 7 70.86 -6.07 27.98
N GLY A 8 70.62 -5.89 26.67
CA GLY A 8 71.59 -6.12 25.61
C GLY A 8 71.07 -7.09 24.53
N ASN A 9 70.12 -6.74 23.68
CA ASN A 9 70.18 -5.87 22.49
C ASN A 9 70.25 -6.69 21.19
N SER A 10 69.55 -6.16 20.17
CA SER A 10 69.60 -6.49 18.75
C SER A 10 68.87 -7.75 18.27
N ALA A 11 67.57 -7.59 18.02
CA ALA A 11 66.84 -8.41 17.06
C ALA A 11 67.33 -8.07 15.64
N VAL A 12 68.00 -9.02 15.00
CA VAL A 12 68.28 -9.02 13.56
C VAL A 12 67.04 -9.59 12.88
N ALA A 13 66.47 -8.84 11.94
CA ALA A 13 65.35 -9.29 11.13
C ALA A 13 65.78 -10.44 10.23
N ASP A 14 65.01 -11.52 10.19
CA ASP A 14 65.00 -12.43 9.05
C ASP A 14 63.56 -12.79 8.67
N GLU A 15 63.32 -12.55 7.39
CA GLU A 15 62.10 -12.66 6.62
C GLU A 15 61.66 -14.13 6.55
N SER A 16 60.54 -14.48 7.18
CA SER A 16 59.88 -15.76 6.95
C SER A 16 58.41 -15.51 6.64
N THR A 17 58.12 -15.62 5.34
CA THR A 17 56.82 -15.74 4.69
C THR A 17 55.75 -16.40 5.56
N GLY A 18 54.68 -15.68 5.87
CA GLY A 18 53.53 -16.25 6.56
C GLY A 18 52.60 -15.24 7.22
N LEU A 19 52.30 -14.10 6.58
CA LEU A 19 51.07 -13.38 6.96
C LEU A 19 49.90 -14.10 6.32
N GLU A 20 49.36 -15.09 7.04
CA GLU A 20 47.93 -15.37 7.00
C GLU A 20 47.25 -14.05 7.39
N THR A 21 46.96 -13.20 6.41
CA THR A 21 45.95 -12.16 6.62
C THR A 21 44.69 -12.90 7.03
N PRO A 22 44.15 -12.70 8.25
CA PRO A 22 42.92 -13.37 8.63
C PRO A 22 41.90 -13.05 7.55
N LEU A 23 41.42 -14.09 6.88
CA LEU A 23 40.64 -14.08 5.63
C LEU A 23 39.25 -13.41 5.77
N ILE A 24 39.06 -12.56 6.78
CA ILE A 24 37.80 -11.95 7.19
C ILE A 24 37.94 -10.42 7.36
N THR A 25 39.03 -9.80 6.91
CA THR A 25 39.19 -8.34 7.06
C THR A 25 38.34 -7.50 6.08
N GLU A 26 37.48 -8.11 5.26
CA GLU A 26 36.56 -7.36 4.39
C GLU A 26 35.18 -8.02 4.36
N LEU A 27 34.60 -8.19 5.54
CA LEU A 27 33.15 -8.10 5.65
C LEU A 27 32.86 -6.71 6.21
N GLN A 28 32.71 -5.72 5.34
CA GLN A 28 32.01 -4.51 5.73
C GLN A 28 30.65 -4.97 6.29
N PRO A 29 30.33 -4.76 7.59
CA PRO A 29 28.97 -4.98 8.04
C PRO A 29 28.12 -4.09 7.15
N ALA A 30 27.31 -4.70 6.28
CA ALA A 30 26.48 -3.99 5.32
C ALA A 30 25.48 -3.15 6.11
N ARG A 31 25.87 -1.93 6.48
CA ARG A 31 25.17 -0.96 7.32
C ARG A 31 24.60 -1.59 8.61
N CYS A 32 25.15 -1.24 9.77
CA CYS A 32 24.62 -1.68 11.06
C CYS A 32 23.29 -0.99 11.42
N THR A 33 22.23 -1.16 10.62
CA THR A 33 20.88 -1.02 11.13
C THR A 33 20.59 -2.25 11.96
N SER A 34 20.22 -2.06 13.23
CA SER A 34 19.82 -3.22 14.04
C SER A 34 18.61 -3.87 13.37
N TRP A 35 18.53 -5.20 13.31
CA TRP A 35 17.39 -5.93 12.76
C TRP A 35 16.04 -5.44 13.31
N GLN A 36 16.04 -5.00 14.56
CA GLN A 36 14.89 -4.41 15.24
C GLN A 36 14.45 -3.08 14.59
N SER A 37 15.40 -2.24 14.19
CA SER A 37 15.14 -1.00 13.45
C SER A 37 14.55 -1.28 12.07
N GLU A 38 15.08 -2.28 11.36
CA GLU A 38 14.56 -2.69 10.05
C GLU A 38 13.14 -3.25 10.16
N LEU A 39 12.89 -4.15 11.12
CA LEU A 39 11.57 -4.70 11.38
C LEU A 39 10.56 -3.62 11.76
N THR A 40 10.98 -2.64 12.57
CA THR A 40 10.13 -1.49 12.93
C THR A 40 9.84 -0.63 11.71
N SER A 41 10.83 -0.37 10.86
CA SER A 41 10.67 0.39 9.63
C SER A 41 9.70 -0.30 8.66
N LEU A 42 9.87 -1.61 8.46
CA LEU A 42 8.99 -2.43 7.61
C LEU A 42 7.57 -2.49 8.17
N THR A 43 7.41 -2.65 9.49
CA THR A 43 6.10 -2.66 10.13
C THR A 43 5.39 -1.33 9.93
N ARG A 44 6.09 -0.20 10.11
CA ARG A 44 5.56 1.15 9.84
C ARG A 44 5.16 1.34 8.38
N HIS A 45 5.94 0.80 7.44
CA HIS A 45 5.59 0.89 6.03
C HIS A 45 4.35 0.05 5.69
N ASN A 46 4.28 -1.17 6.20
CA ASN A 46 3.13 -2.06 6.02
C ASN A 46 1.86 -1.49 6.64
N THR A 47 1.94 -0.83 7.80
CA THR A 47 0.77 -0.15 8.38
C THR A 47 0.31 1.01 7.49
N SER A 48 1.22 1.81 6.93
CA SER A 48 0.88 2.87 5.95
C SER A 48 0.17 2.31 4.71
N LEU A 49 0.73 1.26 4.10
CA LEU A 49 0.12 0.64 2.92
C LEU A 49 -1.27 0.06 3.24
N THR A 50 -1.45 -0.50 4.44
CA THR A 50 -2.73 -1.06 4.88
C THR A 50 -3.79 0.04 5.05
N THR A 51 -3.42 1.19 5.63
CA THR A 51 -4.35 2.33 5.79
C THR A 51 -4.72 2.93 4.44
N GLU A 52 -3.76 3.10 3.53
CA GLU A 52 -4.00 3.56 2.16
C GLU A 52 -4.92 2.61 1.39
N LEU A 53 -4.68 1.31 1.47
CA LEU A 53 -5.53 0.30 0.84
C LEU A 53 -6.96 0.36 1.37
N SER A 54 -7.13 0.46 2.69
CA SER A 54 -8.45 0.61 3.33
C SER A 54 -9.18 1.86 2.84
N ALA A 55 -8.47 2.99 2.72
CA ALA A 55 -9.01 4.23 2.17
C ALA A 55 -9.44 4.04 0.71
N LEU A 56 -8.58 3.48 -0.14
CA LEU A 56 -8.88 3.23 -1.55
C LEU A 56 -10.08 2.30 -1.73
N LEU A 57 -10.18 1.22 -0.94
CA LEU A 57 -11.33 0.32 -0.95
C LEU A 57 -12.62 1.04 -0.52
N SER A 58 -12.54 1.93 0.47
CA SER A 58 -13.67 2.75 0.90
C SER A 58 -14.13 3.71 -0.20
N LEU A 59 -13.21 4.36 -0.92
CA LEU A 59 -13.54 5.17 -2.09
C LEU A 59 -14.17 4.35 -3.21
N ARG A 60 -13.66 3.14 -3.50
CA ARG A 60 -14.25 2.22 -4.48
C ARG A 60 -15.68 1.85 -4.11
N ARG A 61 -15.95 1.52 -2.84
CA ARG A 61 -17.32 1.24 -2.35
C ARG A 61 -18.24 2.45 -2.52
N LYS A 62 -17.76 3.67 -2.21
CA LYS A 62 -18.52 4.92 -2.41
C LYS A 62 -18.83 5.18 -3.89
N ARG A 63 -17.87 4.96 -4.79
CA ARG A 63 -18.07 5.06 -6.24
C ARG A 63 -19.07 4.02 -6.76
N LYS A 64 -19.00 2.77 -6.30
CA LYS A 64 -19.98 1.72 -6.64
C LYS A 64 -21.40 2.13 -6.24
N ARG A 65 -21.59 2.59 -5.00
CA ARG A 65 -22.88 3.12 -4.52
C ARG A 65 -23.38 4.27 -5.38
N ARG A 66 -22.51 5.22 -5.76
CA ARG A 66 -22.88 6.31 -6.68
C ARG A 66 -23.25 5.79 -8.07
N LYS A 67 -22.57 4.79 -8.61
CA LYS A 67 -22.89 4.17 -9.91
C LYS A 67 -24.26 3.48 -9.88
N GLU A 68 -24.58 2.77 -8.80
CA GLU A 68 -25.89 2.15 -8.58
C GLU A 68 -27.00 3.21 -8.51
N GLN A 69 -26.77 4.30 -7.77
CA GLN A 69 -27.70 5.43 -7.64
C GLN A 69 -27.77 6.33 -8.88
N GLY A 70 -26.71 6.37 -9.71
CA GLY A 70 -26.40 7.45 -10.64
C GLY A 70 -26.21 7.02 -12.09
N GLY A 71 -27.11 6.21 -12.63
CA GLY A 71 -27.39 6.28 -14.07
C GLY A 71 -26.55 5.47 -15.04
N GLY A 72 -25.25 5.30 -14.80
CA GLY A 72 -24.28 5.05 -15.89
C GLY A 72 -24.20 3.64 -16.52
N GLY A 73 -25.31 2.93 -16.67
CA GLY A 73 -25.44 1.81 -17.63
C GLY A 73 -26.45 2.23 -18.70
N GLU A 74 -26.50 1.55 -19.84
CA GLU A 74 -27.60 1.72 -20.80
C GLU A 74 -28.92 1.45 -20.07
N ARG A 75 -29.65 2.52 -19.74
CA ARG A 75 -30.88 2.47 -18.95
C ARG A 75 -32.03 2.75 -19.90
N ASP A 76 -33.01 1.87 -19.86
CA ASP A 76 -34.24 1.98 -20.64
C ASP A 76 -35.40 2.18 -19.66
N CYS A 77 -36.37 3.02 -20.04
CA CYS A 77 -37.56 3.26 -19.23
C CYS A 77 -38.33 1.96 -18.98
N ALA A 78 -38.58 1.60 -17.72
CA ALA A 78 -39.31 0.37 -17.37
C ALA A 78 -40.74 0.31 -17.92
N ASN A 79 -41.34 1.45 -18.30
CA ASN A 79 -42.70 1.52 -18.83
C ASN A 79 -42.77 1.70 -20.35
N CYS A 80 -41.86 2.46 -20.96
CA CYS A 80 -41.92 2.77 -22.40
C CYS A 80 -40.63 2.48 -23.16
N GLN A 81 -39.63 1.86 -22.51
CA GLN A 81 -38.35 1.46 -23.08
C GLN A 81 -37.53 2.59 -23.73
N ALA A 82 -37.89 3.86 -23.47
CA ALA A 82 -37.10 4.99 -23.94
C ALA A 82 -35.68 4.93 -23.36
N ARG A 83 -34.67 4.95 -24.24
CA ARG A 83 -33.24 4.94 -23.89
C ARG A 83 -32.68 6.31 -23.55
N THR A 84 -33.36 7.36 -24.02
CA THR A 84 -32.98 8.75 -23.83
C THR A 84 -34.11 9.53 -23.17
N THR A 85 -33.79 10.29 -22.14
CA THR A 85 -34.74 11.16 -21.42
C THR A 85 -33.96 12.32 -20.80
N PRO A 86 -34.53 13.54 -20.73
CA PRO A 86 -33.85 14.67 -20.10
C PRO A 86 -33.63 14.47 -18.59
N GLU A 87 -34.48 13.67 -17.94
CA GLU A 87 -34.37 13.34 -16.52
C GLU A 87 -34.91 11.93 -16.27
N TRP A 88 -34.23 11.18 -15.40
CA TRP A 88 -34.66 9.86 -14.94
C TRP A 88 -35.35 9.97 -13.57
N ARG A 89 -36.61 9.58 -13.50
CA ARG A 89 -37.46 9.66 -12.30
C ARG A 89 -37.56 8.32 -11.59
N ARG A 90 -37.84 8.37 -10.28
CA ARG A 90 -38.06 7.17 -9.47
C ARG A 90 -39.42 6.54 -9.75
N GLY A 91 -39.44 5.23 -10.03
CA GLY A 91 -40.65 4.43 -10.21
C GLY A 91 -41.04 3.65 -8.95
N PRO A 92 -41.99 2.69 -9.05
CA PRO A 92 -42.43 1.83 -7.95
C PRO A 92 -41.30 1.05 -7.27
N SER A 93 -40.25 0.72 -8.03
CA SER A 93 -39.06 0.02 -7.54
C SER A 93 -38.19 0.87 -6.60
N GLY A 94 -38.49 2.17 -6.47
CA GLY A 94 -37.66 3.17 -5.78
C GLY A 94 -36.39 3.57 -6.54
N LYS A 95 -36.07 2.89 -7.65
CA LYS A 95 -34.91 3.21 -8.51
C LYS A 95 -35.31 4.23 -9.56
N ARG A 96 -34.33 4.99 -10.08
CA ARG A 96 -34.52 5.93 -11.20
C ARG A 96 -34.57 5.17 -12.54
N ASP A 97 -35.69 4.49 -12.78
CA ASP A 97 -35.93 3.58 -13.91
C ASP A 97 -37.05 4.05 -14.86
N LEU A 98 -37.69 5.20 -14.59
CA LEU A 98 -38.70 5.78 -15.47
C LEU A 98 -38.16 7.02 -16.19
N CYS A 99 -38.54 7.20 -17.45
CA CYS A 99 -38.33 8.45 -18.16
C CYS A 99 -39.16 9.59 -17.53
N ASN A 100 -38.89 10.83 -17.95
CA ASN A 100 -39.55 12.00 -17.39
C ASN A 100 -41.09 11.93 -17.51
N GLY A 101 -41.61 11.52 -18.68
CA GLY A 101 -43.04 11.39 -18.91
C GLY A 101 -43.70 10.30 -18.07
N CYS A 102 -43.11 9.10 -18.04
CA CYS A 102 -43.63 7.97 -17.27
C CYS A 102 -43.56 8.23 -15.76
N GLY A 103 -42.47 8.83 -15.27
CA GLY A 103 -42.31 9.16 -13.86
C GLY A 103 -43.29 10.22 -13.37
N LEU A 104 -43.62 11.22 -14.18
CA LEU A 104 -44.65 12.20 -13.84
C LEU A 104 -46.04 11.58 -13.79
N ARG A 105 -46.36 10.65 -14.70
CA ARG A 105 -47.62 9.90 -14.67
C ARG A 105 -47.71 9.01 -13.44
N TRP A 106 -46.61 8.38 -13.04
CA TRP A 106 -46.54 7.56 -11.83
C TRP A 106 -46.73 8.39 -10.55
N ALA A 107 -46.03 9.52 -10.43
CA ALA A 107 -46.12 10.41 -9.26
C ALA A 107 -47.52 11.01 -9.05
N LYS A 108 -48.35 11.09 -10.11
CA LYS A 108 -49.75 11.52 -10.01
C LYS A 108 -50.73 10.39 -9.65
N LYS A 109 -50.31 9.13 -9.75
CA LYS A 109 -51.12 7.94 -9.41
C LYS A 109 -50.94 7.51 -7.95
N VAL A 110 -49.93 8.07 -7.26
CA VAL A 110 -49.63 7.84 -5.84
C VAL A 110 -50.14 9.01 -5.02
#